data_AF-A0A822GQT5-F1
#
_entry.id   AF-A0A822GQT5-F1
#
_cell.length_a   1.000
_cell.length_b   1.000
_cell.length_c   1.000
_cell.angle_alpha   90.00
_cell.angle_beta   90.00
_cell.angle_gamma   90.00
#
_symmetry.space_group_name_H-M   'P 1'
#
loop_
_entity.id
_entity.type
_entity.pdbx_description
1 polymer ?
#
loop_
_entity_poly.entity_id
_entity_poly.type
_entity_poly.pdbx_seq_one_letter_code
_entity_poly.pdbx_strand_id
1 'polypeptide(L)'
;VCYRQNGQYDRSIENYEKSIDIKLKYFPPNHPSLGVTYSNLSDIYRTNADYDMALKYAQKALDIHMLTLPKDHIDLAKTYNAIATIYIDSGNPLKAKENYEKALEIVLNQIPRKHLLLTTIYNNIAHIYMDECRYELVIKYYKRALDEIEYPNTMSDAVIYNNLSEIYRRIGDYIEASINHKKALDIRIELYPSLDHPDLAQSYFH
;
A
#
# COMPACT_ATOMS: atom_id res chain seq x y z
N VAL A 1 28.39 2.75 4.65
CA VAL A 1 27.17 1.98 4.34
C VAL A 1 26.60 2.32 2.95
N CYS A 2 26.65 3.59 2.52
CA CYS A 2 26.13 4.08 1.22
C CYS A 2 26.62 3.32 -0.04
N TYR A 3 27.94 3.11 -0.22
CA TYR A 3 28.46 2.45 -1.43
C TYR A 3 27.98 0.99 -1.63
N ARG A 4 27.74 0.24 -0.54
CA ARG A 4 27.28 -1.14 -0.64
C ARG A 4 25.82 -1.22 -1.06
N GLN A 5 24.99 -0.27 -0.60
CA GLN A 5 23.58 -0.17 -1.00
C GLN A 5 23.48 0.29 -2.46
N ASN A 6 24.20 1.35 -2.86
CA ASN A 6 24.23 1.78 -4.26
C ASN A 6 24.70 0.67 -5.22
N GLY A 7 25.78 -0.04 -4.87
CA GLY A 7 26.25 -1.16 -5.69
C GLY A 7 25.30 -2.36 -5.74
N GLN A 8 24.37 -2.48 -4.78
CA GLN A 8 23.29 -3.49 -4.84
C GLN A 8 22.14 -3.02 -5.74
N TYR A 9 21.80 -1.73 -5.71
CA TYR A 9 20.79 -1.15 -6.60
C TYR A 9 21.20 -1.24 -8.07
N ASP A 10 22.43 -0.82 -8.39
CA ASP A 10 22.94 -0.85 -9.77
C ASP A 10 22.91 -2.27 -10.35
N ARG A 11 23.35 -3.27 -9.56
CA ARG A 11 23.27 -4.68 -9.94
C ARG A 11 21.84 -5.17 -10.11
N SER A 12 20.93 -4.71 -9.26
CA SER A 12 19.51 -5.08 -9.36
C SER A 12 18.91 -4.54 -10.65
N ILE A 13 19.12 -3.26 -10.96
CA ILE A 13 18.70 -2.61 -12.20
C ILE A 13 19.25 -3.37 -13.41
N GLU A 14 20.56 -3.64 -13.44
CA GLU A 14 21.19 -4.37 -14.54
C GLU A 14 20.58 -5.77 -14.76
N ASN A 15 20.26 -6.49 -13.68
CA ASN A 15 19.61 -7.80 -13.77
C ASN A 15 18.18 -7.72 -14.32
N TYR A 16 17.42 -6.69 -13.93
CA TYR A 16 16.06 -6.48 -14.44
C TYR A 16 16.07 -6.04 -15.91
N GLU A 17 17.01 -5.18 -16.32
CA GLU A 17 17.21 -4.80 -17.73
C GLU A 17 17.57 -6.02 -18.59
N LYS A 18 18.51 -6.86 -18.13
CA LYS A 18 18.83 -8.13 -18.80
C LYS A 18 17.61 -9.06 -18.90
N SER A 19 16.79 -9.14 -17.84
CA SER A 19 15.55 -9.91 -17.86
C SER A 19 14.56 -9.35 -18.90
N ILE A 20 14.43 -8.03 -19.02
CA ILE A 20 13.59 -7.38 -20.03
C ILE A 20 14.08 -7.73 -21.43
N ASP A 21 15.38 -7.61 -21.69
CA ASP A 21 15.98 -7.92 -23.00
C ASP A 21 15.76 -9.38 -23.40
N ILE A 22 15.92 -10.31 -22.45
CA ILE A 22 15.64 -11.73 -22.69
C ILE A 22 14.16 -11.92 -23.01
N LYS A 23 13.24 -11.37 -22.20
CA LYS A 23 11.80 -11.51 -22.41
C LYS A 23 11.36 -10.95 -23.75
N LEU A 24 11.90 -9.81 -24.18
CA LEU A 24 11.58 -9.18 -25.48
C LEU A 24 12.07 -10.00 -26.69
N LYS A 25 13.01 -10.93 -26.52
CA LYS A 25 13.41 -11.87 -27.59
C LYS A 25 12.40 -12.99 -27.81
N TYR A 26 11.65 -13.36 -26.77
CA TYR A 26 10.75 -14.52 -26.80
C TYR A 26 9.26 -14.18 -26.70
N PHE A 27 8.93 -12.96 -26.26
CA PHE A 27 7.56 -12.51 -26.03
C PHE A 27 7.32 -11.15 -26.67
N PRO A 28 6.05 -10.86 -27.05
CA PRO A 28 5.70 -9.52 -27.54
C PRO A 28 5.89 -8.46 -26.43
N PRO A 29 6.09 -7.18 -26.79
CA PRO A 29 6.36 -6.11 -25.81
C PRO A 29 5.26 -5.88 -24.77
N ASN A 30 4.04 -6.35 -25.04
CA ASN A 30 2.89 -6.25 -24.14
C ASN A 30 2.65 -7.54 -23.33
N HIS A 31 3.59 -8.48 -23.29
CA HIS A 31 3.40 -9.73 -22.56
C HIS A 31 3.28 -9.48 -21.04
N PRO A 32 2.34 -10.11 -20.31
CA PRO A 32 2.11 -9.85 -18.87
C PRO A 32 3.36 -10.00 -18.00
N SER A 33 4.26 -10.91 -18.34
CA SER A 33 5.52 -11.11 -17.61
C SER A 33 6.47 -9.90 -17.65
N LEU A 34 6.33 -9.01 -18.65
CA LEU A 34 7.04 -7.73 -18.70
C LEU A 34 6.41 -6.72 -17.75
N GLY A 35 5.08 -6.74 -17.57
CA GLY A 35 4.37 -5.90 -16.61
C GLY A 35 4.92 -6.07 -15.19
N VAL A 36 5.01 -7.32 -14.72
CA VAL A 36 5.63 -7.67 -13.42
C VAL A 36 7.08 -7.19 -13.33
N THR A 37 7.85 -7.30 -14.41
CA THR A 37 9.27 -6.90 -14.42
C THR A 37 9.42 -5.39 -14.29
N TYR A 38 8.58 -4.64 -15.01
CA TYR A 38 8.55 -3.18 -14.92
C TYR A 38 8.05 -2.70 -13.55
N SER A 39 7.08 -3.38 -12.93
CA SER A 39 6.66 -3.09 -11.56
C SER A 39 7.82 -3.23 -10.57
N ASN A 40 8.58 -4.32 -10.64
CA ASN A 40 9.73 -4.52 -9.75
C ASN A 40 10.83 -3.48 -9.98
N LEU A 41 11.09 -3.14 -11.24
CA LEU A 41 12.06 -2.11 -11.58
C LEU A 41 11.62 -0.73 -11.05
N SER A 42 10.33 -0.42 -11.15
CA SER A 42 9.78 0.82 -10.58
C SER A 42 9.98 0.92 -9.07
N ASP A 43 9.83 -0.19 -8.34
CA ASP A 43 10.03 -0.23 -6.89
C ASP A 43 11.50 0.02 -6.53
N ILE A 44 12.44 -0.54 -7.29
CA ILE A 44 13.88 -0.32 -7.09
C ILE A 44 14.24 1.15 -7.29
N TYR A 45 13.76 1.77 -8.37
CA TYR A 45 14.00 3.19 -8.60
C TYR A 45 13.36 4.06 -7.52
N ARG A 46 12.16 3.71 -7.04
CA ARG A 46 11.52 4.38 -5.90
C ARG A 46 12.36 4.28 -4.63
N THR A 47 12.85 3.09 -4.28
CA THR A 47 13.72 2.90 -3.10
C THR A 47 15.05 3.64 -3.24
N ASN A 48 15.54 3.83 -4.48
CA ASN A 48 16.71 4.64 -4.78
C ASN A 48 16.41 6.15 -4.93
N ALA A 49 15.18 6.59 -4.60
CA ALA A 49 14.69 7.96 -4.70
C ALA A 49 14.74 8.60 -6.11
N ASP A 50 14.87 7.79 -7.16
CA ASP A 50 14.75 8.22 -8.56
C ASP A 50 13.29 8.06 -8.99
N TYR A 51 12.47 9.01 -8.56
CA TYR A 51 11.02 8.95 -8.75
C TYR A 51 10.59 9.09 -10.22
N ASP A 52 11.38 9.77 -11.05
CA ASP A 52 11.09 9.92 -12.48
C ASP A 52 11.20 8.57 -13.20
N MET A 53 12.29 7.83 -12.95
CA MET A 53 12.44 6.48 -13.49
C MET A 53 11.45 5.50 -12.87
N ALA A 54 11.15 5.64 -11.58
CA ALA A 54 10.12 4.85 -10.92
C ALA A 54 8.76 5.01 -11.61
N LEU A 55 8.30 6.25 -11.81
CA LEU A 55 7.04 6.55 -12.51
C LEU A 55 7.05 6.03 -13.95
N LYS A 56 8.16 6.21 -14.68
CA LYS A 56 8.30 5.72 -16.05
C LYS A 56 8.08 4.21 -16.14
N TYR A 57 8.68 3.43 -15.24
CA TYR A 57 8.53 1.98 -15.25
C TYR A 57 7.18 1.52 -14.67
N ALA A 58 6.66 2.20 -13.65
CA ALA A 58 5.33 1.91 -13.13
C ALA A 58 4.24 2.16 -14.19
N GLN A 59 4.38 3.21 -15.01
CA GLN A 59 3.48 3.49 -16.13
C GLN A 59 3.58 2.42 -17.22
N LYS A 60 4.78 1.96 -17.57
CA LYS A 60 4.94 0.82 -18.50
C LYS A 60 4.26 -0.45 -17.99
N ALA A 61 4.38 -0.74 -16.70
CA ALA A 61 3.69 -1.85 -16.08
C ALA A 61 2.16 -1.68 -16.17
N LEU A 62 1.67 -0.48 -15.88
CA LEU A 62 0.26 -0.14 -15.97
C LEU A 62 -0.28 -0.35 -17.39
N ASP A 63 0.43 0.15 -18.41
CA ASP A 63 0.01 0.03 -19.80
C ASP A 63 -0.11 -1.45 -20.22
N ILE A 64 0.84 -2.30 -19.81
CA ILE A 64 0.80 -3.74 -20.06
C ILE A 64 -0.37 -4.40 -19.33
N HIS A 65 -0.55 -4.09 -18.04
CA HIS A 65 -1.63 -4.64 -17.24
C HIS A 65 -3.00 -4.23 -17.78
N MET A 66 -3.18 -2.99 -18.24
CA MET A 66 -4.45 -2.54 -18.85
C MET A 66 -4.75 -3.25 -20.18
N LEU A 67 -3.70 -3.58 -20.94
CA LEU A 67 -3.86 -4.28 -22.22
C LEU A 67 -4.12 -5.78 -22.07
N THR A 68 -3.63 -6.39 -20.99
CA THR A 68 -3.59 -7.86 -20.86
C THR A 68 -4.47 -8.43 -19.78
N LEU A 69 -4.87 -7.62 -18.80
CA LEU A 69 -5.67 -8.08 -17.66
C LEU A 69 -7.10 -7.54 -17.76
N PRO A 70 -8.09 -8.26 -17.18
CA PRO A 70 -9.41 -7.71 -16.95
C PRO A 70 -9.35 -6.38 -16.19
N LYS A 71 -10.30 -5.47 -16.45
CA LYS A 71 -10.33 -4.13 -15.84
C LYS A 71 -10.33 -4.15 -14.30
N ASP A 72 -10.95 -5.17 -13.71
CA ASP A 72 -11.02 -5.33 -12.27
C ASP A 72 -9.92 -6.25 -11.71
N HIS A 73 -8.83 -6.50 -12.43
CA HIS A 73 -7.77 -7.40 -11.98
C HIS A 73 -6.93 -6.78 -10.86
N ILE A 74 -6.56 -7.57 -9.84
CA ILE A 74 -5.89 -7.06 -8.63
C ILE A 74 -4.53 -6.42 -8.91
N ASP A 75 -3.82 -6.91 -9.93
CA ASP A 75 -2.53 -6.35 -10.30
C ASP A 75 -2.64 -4.94 -10.92
N LEU A 76 -3.80 -4.56 -11.49
CA LEU A 76 -4.06 -3.16 -11.84
C LEU A 76 -4.14 -2.30 -10.58
N ALA A 77 -4.88 -2.74 -9.56
CA ALA A 77 -4.97 -2.03 -8.28
C ALA A 77 -3.60 -1.90 -7.60
N LYS A 78 -2.77 -2.96 -7.60
CA LYS A 78 -1.40 -2.91 -7.07
C LYS A 78 -0.54 -1.89 -7.83
N THR A 79 -0.69 -1.83 -9.15
CA THR A 79 0.07 -0.89 -9.98
C THR A 79 -0.35 0.55 -9.72
N TYR A 80 -1.66 0.83 -9.63
CA TYR A 80 -2.15 2.15 -9.22
C TYR A 80 -1.70 2.54 -7.82
N ASN A 81 -1.75 1.61 -6.86
CA ASN A 81 -1.23 1.83 -5.51
C ASN A 81 0.27 2.17 -5.53
N ALA A 82 1.08 1.45 -6.32
CA ALA A 82 2.51 1.72 -6.44
C ALA A 82 2.78 3.12 -7.03
N ILE A 83 2.08 3.49 -8.11
CA ILE A 83 2.16 4.84 -8.71
C ILE A 83 1.78 5.90 -7.68
N ALA A 84 0.71 5.67 -6.92
CA ALA A 84 0.28 6.59 -5.88
C ALA A 84 1.34 6.76 -4.78
N THR A 85 1.98 5.68 -4.34
CA THR A 85 3.07 5.76 -3.36
C THR A 85 4.27 6.54 -3.92
N ILE A 86 4.66 6.31 -5.18
CA ILE A 86 5.74 7.10 -5.81
C ILE A 86 5.37 8.59 -5.86
N TYR A 87 4.10 8.93 -6.10
CA TYR A 87 3.66 10.32 -6.03
C TYR A 87 3.72 10.90 -4.63
N ILE A 88 3.44 10.13 -3.57
CA ILE A 88 3.65 10.59 -2.19
C ILE A 88 5.14 10.86 -1.94
N ASP A 89 6.00 9.92 -2.27
CA ASP A 89 7.44 10.02 -2.02
C ASP A 89 8.10 11.19 -2.79
N SER A 90 7.53 11.55 -3.95
CA SER A 90 7.94 12.70 -4.77
C SER A 90 7.22 14.01 -4.44
N GLY A 91 6.37 14.06 -3.41
CA GLY A 91 5.70 15.29 -2.97
C GLY A 91 4.49 15.73 -3.81
N ASN A 92 3.80 14.79 -4.45
CA ASN A 92 2.64 15.03 -5.32
C ASN A 92 1.34 14.37 -4.77
N PRO A 93 0.82 14.80 -3.61
CA PRO A 93 -0.31 14.15 -2.94
C PRO A 93 -1.62 14.14 -3.74
N LEU A 94 -1.85 15.14 -4.59
CA LEU A 94 -3.04 15.19 -5.47
C LEU A 94 -3.07 14.03 -6.47
N LYS A 95 -1.94 13.81 -7.18
CA LYS A 95 -1.81 12.69 -8.11
C LYS A 95 -1.82 11.34 -7.39
N ALA A 96 -1.27 11.29 -6.17
CA ALA A 96 -1.34 10.10 -5.35
C ALA A 96 -2.78 9.72 -5.03
N LYS A 97 -3.59 10.69 -4.59
CA LYS A 97 -5.01 10.49 -4.27
C LYS A 97 -5.79 9.94 -5.46
N GLU A 98 -5.65 10.53 -6.65
CA GLU A 98 -6.31 10.04 -7.87
C GLU A 98 -5.99 8.57 -8.18
N ASN A 99 -4.73 8.17 -7.96
CA ASN A 99 -4.30 6.80 -8.21
C ASN A 99 -4.76 5.84 -7.09
N TYR A 100 -4.76 6.27 -5.82
CA TYR A 100 -5.35 5.47 -4.75
C TYR A 100 -6.86 5.27 -4.93
N GLU A 101 -7.60 6.28 -5.41
CA GLU A 101 -9.03 6.14 -5.71
C GLU A 101 -9.30 5.11 -6.81
N LYS A 102 -8.49 5.10 -7.89
CA LYS A 102 -8.56 4.06 -8.93
C LYS A 102 -8.23 2.66 -8.39
N ALA A 103 -7.19 2.56 -7.56
CA ALA A 103 -6.83 1.29 -6.92
C ALA A 103 -7.98 0.78 -6.03
N LEU A 104 -8.58 1.70 -5.27
CA LEU A 104 -9.70 1.40 -4.38
C LEU A 104 -10.92 0.90 -5.16
N GLU A 105 -11.31 1.57 -6.24
CA GLU A 105 -12.43 1.16 -7.09
C GLU A 105 -12.29 -0.29 -7.55
N ILE A 106 -11.09 -0.67 -8.03
CA ILE A 106 -10.81 -2.04 -8.49
C ILE A 106 -10.92 -3.05 -7.34
N VAL A 107 -10.33 -2.74 -6.18
CA VAL A 107 -10.36 -3.67 -5.03
C VAL A 107 -11.78 -3.85 -4.49
N LEU A 108 -12.61 -2.79 -4.51
CA LEU A 108 -14.01 -2.86 -4.07
C LEU A 108 -14.90 -3.69 -5.00
N ASN A 109 -14.55 -3.77 -6.29
CA ASN A 109 -15.26 -4.59 -7.26
C ASN A 109 -14.91 -6.08 -7.17
N GLN A 110 -13.88 -6.47 -6.42
CA GLN A 110 -13.49 -7.88 -6.27
C GLN A 110 -14.24 -8.58 -5.13
N ILE A 111 -14.66 -9.82 -5.41
CA ILE A 111 -15.21 -10.76 -4.43
C ILE A 111 -14.30 -12.00 -4.38
N PRO A 112 -13.94 -12.52 -3.19
CA PRO A 112 -14.24 -11.96 -1.87
C PRO A 112 -13.50 -10.64 -1.64
N ARG A 113 -14.02 -9.76 -0.76
CA ARG A 113 -13.40 -8.46 -0.39
C ARG A 113 -12.17 -8.67 0.50
N LYS A 114 -11.26 -9.52 0.03
CA LYS A 114 -10.04 -9.94 0.66
C LYS A 114 -8.89 -9.36 -0.13
N HIS A 115 -8.34 -8.27 0.36
CA HIS A 115 -6.92 -8.07 0.19
C HIS A 115 -6.39 -7.18 1.30
N LEU A 116 -5.23 -7.55 1.86
CA LEU A 116 -4.34 -6.65 2.61
C LEU A 116 -4.17 -5.30 1.90
N LEU A 117 -4.36 -5.28 0.57
CA LEU A 117 -4.26 -4.10 -0.28
C LEU A 117 -5.39 -3.10 -0.02
N LEU A 118 -6.61 -3.54 0.33
CA LEU A 118 -7.70 -2.63 0.70
C LEU A 118 -7.31 -1.80 1.92
N THR A 119 -6.85 -2.48 2.97
CA THR A 119 -6.36 -1.85 4.20
C THR A 119 -5.17 -0.95 3.93
N THR A 120 -4.21 -1.39 3.08
CA THR A 120 -3.07 -0.56 2.66
C THR A 120 -3.51 0.71 1.93
N ILE A 121 -4.44 0.62 0.97
CA ILE A 121 -4.92 1.77 0.22
C ILE A 121 -5.63 2.74 1.16
N TYR A 122 -6.50 2.26 2.05
CA TYR A 122 -7.16 3.12 3.03
C TYR A 122 -6.18 3.78 4.00
N ASN A 123 -5.17 3.05 4.49
CA ASN A 123 -4.09 3.63 5.30
C ASN A 123 -3.34 4.73 4.54
N ASN A 124 -3.00 4.50 3.27
CA ASN A 124 -2.27 5.49 2.49
C ASN A 124 -3.11 6.75 2.20
N ILE A 125 -4.40 6.59 1.87
CA ILE A 125 -5.34 7.71 1.71
C ILE A 125 -5.48 8.48 3.03
N ALA A 126 -5.62 7.75 4.14
CA ALA A 126 -5.69 8.31 5.48
C ALA A 126 -4.46 9.16 5.81
N HIS A 127 -3.24 8.69 5.50
CA HIS A 127 -2.01 9.46 5.70
C HIS A 127 -2.02 10.80 4.95
N ILE A 128 -2.52 10.83 3.71
CA ILE A 128 -2.66 12.10 2.96
C ILE A 128 -3.56 13.09 3.71
N TYR A 129 -4.71 12.63 4.19
CA TYR A 129 -5.64 13.52 4.91
C TYR A 129 -5.14 13.89 6.31
N MET A 130 -4.32 13.04 6.94
CA MET A 130 -3.64 13.35 8.20
C MET A 130 -2.69 14.54 8.02
N ASP A 131 -1.92 14.57 6.94
CA ASP A 131 -1.01 15.68 6.63
C ASP A 131 -1.78 16.98 6.33
N GLU A 132 -3.01 16.86 5.81
CA GLU A 132 -3.93 17.99 5.60
C GLU A 132 -4.76 18.37 6.85
N CYS A 133 -4.54 17.70 7.99
CA CYS A 133 -5.34 17.85 9.23
C CYS A 133 -6.85 17.62 9.05
N ARG A 134 -7.27 16.85 8.03
CA ARG A 134 -8.68 16.52 7.76
C ARG A 134 -9.12 15.25 8.48
N TYR A 135 -9.06 15.28 9.81
CA TYR A 135 -9.24 14.11 10.67
C TYR A 135 -10.60 13.41 10.49
N GLU A 136 -11.67 14.13 10.19
CA GLU A 136 -13.01 13.55 9.98
C GLU A 136 -13.04 12.66 8.73
N LEU A 137 -12.32 13.04 7.66
CA LEU A 137 -12.20 12.21 6.47
C LEU A 137 -11.39 10.95 6.77
N VAL A 138 -10.31 11.08 7.55
CA VAL A 138 -9.51 9.92 7.95
C VAL A 138 -10.35 8.89 8.70
N ILE A 139 -11.12 9.34 9.70
CA ILE A 139 -12.05 8.49 10.46
C ILE A 139 -13.05 7.82 9.52
N LYS A 140 -13.62 8.57 8.57
CA LYS A 140 -14.58 8.04 7.59
C LYS A 140 -13.97 6.92 6.74
N TYR A 141 -12.73 7.10 6.25
CA TYR A 141 -12.04 6.09 5.44
C TYR A 141 -11.72 4.83 6.25
N TYR A 142 -11.26 4.97 7.49
CA TYR A 142 -10.98 3.83 8.35
C TYR A 142 -12.22 3.05 8.79
N LYS A 143 -13.32 3.74 9.12
CA LYS A 143 -14.58 3.05 9.41
C LYS A 143 -15.09 2.28 8.20
N ARG A 144 -15.04 2.90 7.02
CA ARG A 144 -15.40 2.24 5.76
C ARG A 144 -14.54 1.02 5.48
N ALA A 145 -13.23 1.09 5.74
CA ALA A 145 -12.32 -0.04 5.62
C ALA A 145 -12.78 -1.23 6.49
N LEU A 146 -13.12 -0.97 7.75
CA LEU A 146 -13.61 -2.00 8.68
C LEU A 146 -14.97 -2.57 8.27
N ASP A 147 -15.88 -1.73 7.76
CA ASP A 147 -17.23 -2.14 7.35
C ASP A 147 -17.22 -3.02 6.08
N GLU A 148 -16.21 -2.87 5.23
CA GLU A 148 -16.12 -3.56 3.94
C GLU A 148 -15.31 -4.87 4.01
N ILE A 149 -14.69 -5.19 5.15
CA ILE A 149 -13.91 -6.41 5.37
C ILE A 149 -14.82 -7.60 5.65
N GLU A 150 -14.66 -8.68 4.87
CA GLU A 150 -15.49 -9.88 4.98
C GLU A 150 -15.10 -10.78 6.18
N TYR A 151 -13.82 -10.77 6.59
CA TYR A 151 -13.29 -11.56 7.70
C TYR A 151 -12.67 -10.61 8.72
N PRO A 152 -13.44 -10.18 9.74
CA PRO A 152 -12.94 -9.28 10.75
C PRO A 152 -11.95 -9.97 11.70
N ASN A 153 -11.30 -9.17 12.55
CA ASN A 153 -10.31 -9.57 13.56
C ASN A 153 -8.98 -10.05 12.97
N THR A 154 -8.53 -9.40 11.91
CA THR A 154 -7.19 -9.61 11.35
C THR A 154 -6.18 -8.61 11.92
N MET A 155 -4.89 -8.88 11.74
CA MET A 155 -3.84 -7.92 12.09
C MET A 155 -4.02 -6.56 11.41
N SER A 156 -4.58 -6.54 10.21
CA SER A 156 -4.90 -5.31 9.49
C SER A 156 -5.96 -4.47 10.19
N ASP A 157 -6.96 -5.12 10.80
CA ASP A 157 -8.00 -4.43 11.56
C ASP A 157 -7.43 -3.81 12.84
N ALA A 158 -6.53 -4.55 13.51
CA ALA A 158 -5.81 -4.03 14.68
C ALA A 158 -4.98 -2.78 14.33
N VAL A 159 -4.36 -2.74 13.15
CA VAL A 159 -3.67 -1.54 12.64
C VAL A 159 -4.65 -0.39 12.42
N ILE A 160 -5.79 -0.62 11.75
CA ILE A 160 -6.80 0.43 11.54
C ILE A 160 -7.32 0.98 12.87
N TYR A 161 -7.66 0.12 13.82
CA TYR A 161 -8.12 0.53 15.14
C TYR A 161 -7.06 1.33 15.91
N ASN A 162 -5.78 0.94 15.84
CA ASN A 162 -4.70 1.71 16.43
C ASN A 162 -4.58 3.10 15.78
N ASN A 163 -4.70 3.20 14.46
CA ASN A 163 -4.65 4.49 13.76
C ASN A 163 -5.86 5.37 14.09
N LEU A 164 -7.07 4.79 14.18
CA LEU A 164 -8.25 5.49 14.69
C LEU A 164 -8.03 6.03 16.11
N SER A 165 -7.40 5.24 16.99
CA SER A 165 -7.10 5.68 18.35
C SER A 165 -6.20 6.90 18.39
N GLU A 166 -5.18 6.95 17.52
CA GLU A 166 -4.28 8.10 17.41
C GLU A 166 -5.02 9.35 16.95
N ILE A 167 -5.92 9.21 15.96
CA ILE A 167 -6.69 10.33 15.42
C ILE A 167 -7.66 10.88 16.45
N TYR A 168 -8.41 9.99 17.12
CA TYR A 168 -9.32 10.38 18.18
C TYR A 168 -8.58 11.11 19.32
N ARG A 169 -7.37 10.66 19.67
CA ARG A 169 -6.49 11.36 20.62
C ARG A 169 -6.10 12.75 20.13
N ARG A 170 -5.78 12.91 18.84
CA ARG A 170 -5.41 14.21 18.24
C ARG A 170 -6.58 15.21 18.24
N ILE A 171 -7.81 14.75 18.05
CA ILE A 171 -9.00 15.62 18.09
C ILE A 171 -9.59 15.80 19.50
N GLY A 172 -8.96 15.20 20.52
CA GLY A 172 -9.37 15.34 21.93
C GLY A 172 -10.50 14.41 22.38
N ASP A 173 -10.92 13.46 21.54
CA ASP A 173 -11.91 12.44 21.90
C ASP A 173 -11.21 11.22 22.52
N TYR A 174 -10.85 11.36 23.79
CA TYR A 174 -10.13 10.30 24.51
C TYR A 174 -10.98 9.05 24.77
N ILE A 175 -12.31 9.17 24.72
CA ILE A 175 -13.22 8.04 24.91
C ILE A 175 -13.13 7.12 23.71
N GLU A 176 -13.34 7.66 22.50
CA GLU A 176 -13.20 6.89 21.27
C GLU A 176 -11.75 6.41 21.09
N ALA A 177 -10.75 7.22 21.48
CA ALA A 177 -9.37 6.78 21.44
C ALA A 177 -9.13 5.50 22.26
N SER A 178 -9.61 5.46 23.51
CA SER A 178 -9.47 4.30 24.39
C SER A 178 -10.23 3.07 23.86
N ILE A 179 -11.45 3.27 23.34
CA ILE A 179 -12.25 2.19 22.74
C ILE A 179 -11.50 1.55 21.58
N ASN A 180 -10.98 2.36 20.65
CA ASN A 180 -10.29 1.86 19.47
C ASN A 180 -8.95 1.20 19.83
N HIS A 181 -8.20 1.77 20.78
CA HIS A 181 -6.98 1.14 21.28
C HIS A 181 -7.24 -0.23 21.90
N LYS A 182 -8.30 -0.34 22.73
CA LYS A 182 -8.71 -1.62 23.31
C LYS A 182 -9.07 -2.66 22.25
N LYS A 183 -9.85 -2.28 21.23
CA LYS A 183 -10.18 -3.18 20.11
C LYS A 183 -8.93 -3.69 19.39
N ALA A 184 -7.95 -2.82 19.14
CA ALA A 184 -6.68 -3.21 18.53
C ALA A 184 -5.92 -4.22 19.39
N LEU A 185 -5.87 -4.00 20.71
CA LEU A 185 -5.23 -4.91 21.66
C LEU A 185 -5.94 -6.26 21.74
N ASP A 186 -7.27 -6.26 21.84
CA ASP A 186 -8.07 -7.49 21.94
C ASP A 186 -7.83 -8.40 20.72
N ILE A 187 -7.78 -7.84 19.51
CA ILE A 187 -7.46 -8.58 18.27
C ILE A 187 -6.03 -9.14 18.32
N ARG A 188 -5.05 -8.34 18.75
CA ARG A 188 -3.64 -8.80 18.84
C ARG A 188 -3.48 -9.96 19.83
N ILE A 189 -4.18 -9.90 20.96
CA ILE A 189 -4.18 -10.98 21.98
C ILE A 189 -4.82 -12.24 21.41
N GLU A 190 -5.95 -12.10 20.69
CA GLU A 190 -6.64 -13.25 20.07
C GLU A 190 -5.75 -13.95 19.03
N LEU A 191 -5.03 -13.18 18.21
CA LEU A 191 -4.14 -13.71 17.17
C LEU A 191 -2.82 -14.27 17.71
N TYR A 192 -2.30 -13.72 18.81
CA TYR A 192 -1.06 -14.15 19.45
C TYR A 192 -1.24 -14.42 20.95
N PRO A 193 -1.79 -15.58 21.33
CA PRO A 193 -2.05 -15.92 22.74
C PRO A 193 -0.78 -16.02 23.60
N SER A 194 0.39 -16.20 22.98
CA SER A 194 1.67 -16.17 23.68
C SER A 194 2.16 -14.72 23.84
N LEU A 195 2.31 -14.28 25.09
CA LEU A 195 2.66 -12.93 25.53
C LEU A 195 4.02 -12.36 25.04
N ASP A 196 4.82 -13.15 24.30
CA ASP A 196 6.18 -12.80 23.88
C ASP A 196 6.28 -12.29 22.41
N HIS A 197 5.15 -11.97 21.75
CA HIS A 197 5.19 -11.49 20.36
C HIS A 197 5.59 -9.99 20.28
N PRO A 198 6.56 -9.59 19.43
CA PRO A 198 7.00 -8.18 19.30
C PRO A 198 5.87 -7.18 19.03
N ASP A 199 4.82 -7.60 18.33
CA ASP A 199 3.66 -6.76 18.01
C ASP A 199 2.77 -6.45 19.23
N LEU A 200 2.87 -7.23 20.31
CA LEU A 200 2.22 -6.92 21.60
C LEU A 200 2.96 -5.79 22.32
N ALA A 201 4.28 -5.66 22.15
CA ALA A 201 5.09 -4.66 22.85
C ALA A 201 4.67 -3.21 22.50
N GLN A 202 4.32 -2.95 21.24
CA GLN A 202 3.82 -1.65 20.80
C GLN A 202 2.40 -1.34 21.31
N SER A 203 1.67 -2.34 21.79
CA SER A 203 0.30 -2.20 22.31
C SER A 203 0.27 -1.84 23.80
N TYR A 204 1.34 -2.13 24.55
CA TYR A 204 1.39 -1.89 26.01
C TYR A 204 1.98 -0.53 26.40
N PHE A 205 2.46 0.27 25.44
CA PHE A 205 2.90 1.63 25.69
C PHE A 205 1.77 2.61 25.35
N HIS A 206 0.93 2.94 26.33
CA HIS A 206 0.34 4.28 26.55
C HIS A 206 -0.52 4.32 27.82
#